data_AF-A0A256YYQ9-F1
#
_entry.id   AF-A0A256YYQ9-F1
#
_cell.length_a   1.000
_cell.length_b   1.000
_cell.length_c   1.000
_cell.angle_alpha   90.00
_cell.angle_beta   90.00
_cell.angle_gamma   90.00
#
_symmetry.space_group_name_H-M   'P 1'
#
loop_
_entity.id
_entity.type
_entity.pdbx_description
1 polymer ?
#
loop_
_entity_poly.entity_id
_entity_poly.type
_entity_poly.pdbx_seq_one_letter_code
_entity_poly.pdbx_strand_id
1 'polypeptide(L)'
;MKEEEDQNPFYDQLCQLIGSTQKRIKSSPHHYAALREDTINYIEGAFYANLVRLFQKNLNEKFFRVVNMSRKDRQQLLAILRPYFDRANATYEEIYNKGEVDFQMYQDFRRAIYEFGDDAYWLLLGVERYADVIRCEHRIIQFKNELLDMER
;
A
#
# COMPACT_ATOMS: atom_id res chain seq x y z
N MET A 1 -24.63 -22.73 -5.96
CA MET A 1 -23.26 -22.54 -5.44
C MET A 1 -23.27 -21.24 -4.66
N LYS A 2 -22.94 -21.27 -3.38
CA LYS A 2 -22.92 -20.06 -2.54
C LYS A 2 -21.70 -19.23 -2.93
N GLU A 3 -21.91 -17.94 -3.14
CA GLU A 3 -20.90 -16.91 -3.32
C GLU A 3 -20.01 -16.86 -2.06
N GLU A 4 -18.84 -17.51 -2.10
CA GLU A 4 -17.76 -17.36 -1.12
C GLU A 4 -16.63 -16.49 -1.72
N GLU A 5 -16.97 -15.50 -2.56
CA GLU A 5 -15.99 -14.78 -3.39
C GLU A 5 -15.57 -13.39 -2.89
N ASP A 6 -16.02 -12.92 -1.72
CA ASP A 6 -15.88 -11.49 -1.40
C ASP A 6 -15.04 -11.13 -0.15
N GLN A 7 -14.40 -12.11 0.50
CA GLN A 7 -13.52 -11.84 1.65
C GLN A 7 -12.05 -11.75 1.22
N ASN A 8 -11.55 -10.52 1.07
CA ASN A 8 -10.12 -10.24 0.92
C ASN A 8 -9.63 -9.53 2.18
N PRO A 9 -8.81 -10.19 3.04
CA PRO A 9 -8.35 -9.60 4.30
C PRO A 9 -7.63 -8.26 4.14
N PHE A 10 -6.92 -8.05 3.03
CA PHE A 10 -6.21 -6.81 2.75
C PHE A 10 -7.18 -5.67 2.45
N TYR A 11 -8.19 -5.95 1.62
CA TYR A 11 -9.27 -5.01 1.32
C TYR A 11 -10.13 -4.71 2.55
N ASP A 12 -10.43 -5.72 3.37
CA ASP A 12 -11.22 -5.57 4.59
C ASP A 12 -10.52 -4.65 5.59
N GLN A 13 -9.19 -4.78 5.74
CA GLN A 13 -8.39 -3.88 6.57
C GLN A 13 -8.44 -2.44 6.08
N LEU A 14 -8.32 -2.21 4.77
CA LEU A 14 -8.48 -0.87 4.18
C LEU A 14 -9.87 -0.28 4.47
N CYS A 15 -10.92 -1.09 4.29
CA CYS A 15 -12.30 -0.67 4.57
C CYS A 15 -12.51 -0.31 6.05
N GLN A 16 -11.93 -1.08 6.96
CA GLN A 16 -11.96 -0.79 8.40
C GLN A 16 -11.22 0.52 8.73
N LEU A 17 -10.03 0.73 8.14
CA LEU A 17 -9.26 1.95 8.33
C LEU A 17 -10.04 3.18 7.85
N ILE A 18 -10.58 3.13 6.63
CA ILE A 18 -11.43 4.20 6.08
C ILE A 18 -12.64 4.45 6.98
N GLY A 19 -13.38 3.41 7.35
CA GLY A 19 -14.58 3.55 8.17
C GLY A 19 -14.30 4.14 9.55
N SER A 20 -13.17 3.75 10.18
CA SER A 20 -12.74 4.33 11.46
C SER A 20 -12.38 5.80 11.33
N THR A 21 -11.72 6.17 10.23
CA THR A 21 -11.28 7.53 9.94
C THR A 21 -12.46 8.44 9.63
N GLN A 22 -13.42 7.98 8.83
CA GLN A 22 -14.67 8.70 8.56
C GLN A 22 -15.48 8.98 9.83
N LYS A 23 -15.54 8.02 10.77
CA LYS A 23 -16.21 8.22 12.07
C LYS A 23 -15.53 9.31 12.89
N ARG A 24 -14.19 9.33 12.92
CA ARG A 24 -13.40 10.38 13.62
C ARG A 24 -13.59 11.75 13.00
N ILE A 25 -13.61 11.82 11.67
CA ILE A 25 -13.91 13.04 10.91
C ILE A 25 -15.28 13.56 11.32
N LYS A 26 -16.37 12.79 11.12
CA LYS A 26 -17.75 13.23 11.40
C LYS A 26 -18.02 13.67 12.85
N SER A 27 -17.20 13.21 13.80
CA SER A 27 -17.33 13.57 15.22
C SER A 27 -16.47 14.77 15.63
N SER A 28 -15.66 15.33 14.72
CA SER A 28 -14.77 16.46 14.99
C SER A 28 -15.49 17.81 14.84
N PRO A 29 -15.31 18.74 15.79
CA PRO A 29 -15.90 20.09 15.74
C PRO A 29 -15.10 21.11 14.91
N HIS A 30 -13.97 20.75 14.29
CA HIS A 30 -13.05 21.70 13.63
C HIS A 30 -13.13 21.70 12.09
N HIS A 31 -12.77 22.83 11.48
CA HIS A 31 -12.75 23.04 10.01
C HIS A 31 -11.89 22.00 9.27
N TYR A 32 -12.46 21.46 8.20
CA TYR A 32 -12.05 20.18 7.61
C TYR A 32 -10.95 20.23 6.53
N ALA A 33 -10.65 21.40 5.96
CA ALA A 33 -9.83 21.47 4.74
C ALA A 33 -8.40 20.90 4.91
N ALA A 34 -7.65 21.31 5.93
CA ALA A 34 -6.29 20.78 6.16
C ALA A 34 -6.34 19.29 6.62
N LEU A 35 -7.25 18.98 7.55
CA LEU A 35 -7.51 17.62 8.03
C LEU A 35 -7.88 16.63 6.90
N ARG A 36 -8.44 17.10 5.80
CA ARG A 36 -8.81 16.28 4.63
C ARG A 36 -7.58 15.76 3.90
N GLU A 37 -6.68 16.65 3.48
CA GLU A 37 -5.48 16.24 2.75
C GLU A 37 -4.63 15.31 3.60
N ASP A 38 -4.49 15.62 4.89
CA ASP A 38 -3.79 14.79 5.85
C ASP A 38 -4.43 13.41 6.00
N THR A 39 -5.76 13.36 6.05
CA THR A 39 -6.51 12.11 6.11
C THR A 39 -6.33 11.28 4.85
N ILE A 40 -6.39 11.90 3.68
CA ILE A 40 -6.20 11.22 2.40
C ILE A 40 -4.78 10.63 2.35
N ASN A 41 -3.78 11.45 2.67
CA ASN A 41 -2.36 11.05 2.71
C ASN A 41 -2.12 9.92 3.72
N TYR A 42 -2.83 9.93 4.85
CA TYR A 42 -2.76 8.87 5.84
C TYR A 42 -3.29 7.53 5.29
N ILE A 43 -4.49 7.52 4.69
CA ILE A 43 -5.10 6.31 4.13
C ILE A 43 -4.27 5.76 2.97
N GLU A 44 -3.88 6.62 2.02
CA GLU A 44 -3.07 6.22 0.87
C GLU A 44 -1.71 5.70 1.30
N GLY A 45 -1.07 6.42 2.22
CA GLY A 45 0.23 6.03 2.72
C GLY A 45 0.21 4.70 3.46
N ALA A 46 -0.81 4.44 4.28
CA ALA A 46 -1.00 3.16 4.94
C ALA A 46 -1.18 2.02 3.92
N PHE A 47 -1.99 2.25 2.88
CA PHE A 47 -2.23 1.28 1.81
C PHE A 47 -0.94 0.91 1.05
N TYR A 48 -0.24 1.90 0.50
CA TYR A 48 0.97 1.65 -0.29
C TYR A 48 2.13 1.13 0.56
N ALA A 49 2.28 1.59 1.81
CA ALA A 49 3.25 1.03 2.74
C ALA A 49 2.99 -0.47 3.00
N ASN A 50 1.72 -0.87 3.17
CA ASN A 50 1.36 -2.26 3.39
C ASN A 50 1.63 -3.14 2.16
N LEU A 51 1.46 -2.64 0.93
CA LEU A 51 1.86 -3.36 -0.28
C LEU A 51 3.37 -3.60 -0.32
N VAL A 52 4.17 -2.56 -0.04
CA VAL A 52 5.63 -2.66 -0.01
C VAL A 52 6.10 -3.66 1.07
N ARG A 53 5.51 -3.60 2.28
CA ARG A 53 5.79 -4.55 3.36
C ARG A 53 5.40 -5.98 3.01
N LEU A 54 4.26 -6.17 2.34
CA LEU A 54 3.80 -7.47 1.90
C LEU A 54 4.76 -8.06 0.86
N PHE A 55 5.24 -7.24 -0.08
CA PHE A 55 6.31 -7.64 -0.99
C PHE A 55 7.58 -8.01 -0.24
N GLN A 56 8.05 -7.16 0.67
CA GLN A 56 9.25 -7.39 1.49
C GLN A 56 9.16 -8.73 2.25
N LYS A 57 8.01 -9.04 2.85
CA LYS A 57 7.77 -10.30 3.58
C LYS A 57 7.87 -11.53 2.68
N ASN A 58 7.43 -11.41 1.42
CA ASN A 58 7.48 -12.52 0.46
C ASN A 58 8.81 -12.61 -0.30
N LEU A 59 9.62 -11.54 -0.29
CA LEU A 59 10.98 -11.52 -0.82
C LEU A 59 11.96 -12.21 0.15
N ASN A 60 11.80 -13.52 0.33
CA ASN A 60 12.51 -14.32 1.32
C ASN A 60 13.36 -15.44 0.70
N GLU A 61 14.08 -16.20 1.54
CA GLU A 61 14.96 -17.28 1.08
C GLU A 61 14.27 -18.36 0.24
N LYS A 62 12.98 -18.63 0.49
CA LYS A 62 12.22 -19.62 -0.28
C LYS A 62 12.02 -19.10 -1.70
N PHE A 63 11.60 -17.84 -1.83
CA PHE A 63 11.48 -17.20 -3.14
C PHE A 63 12.80 -17.24 -3.92
N PHE A 64 13.90 -16.77 -3.30
CA PHE A 64 15.20 -16.74 -3.98
C PHE A 64 15.70 -18.12 -4.42
N ARG A 65 15.34 -19.18 -3.68
CA ARG A 65 15.64 -20.57 -4.07
C ARG A 65 14.80 -21.01 -5.27
N VAL A 66 13.51 -20.70 -5.28
CA VAL A 66 12.58 -21.08 -6.37
C VAL A 66 13.01 -20.47 -7.71
N VAL A 67 13.40 -19.20 -7.71
CA VAL A 67 13.82 -18.51 -8.94
C VAL A 67 15.32 -18.65 -9.23
N ASN A 68 16.04 -19.47 -8.44
CA ASN A 68 17.48 -19.69 -8.58
C ASN A 68 18.32 -18.39 -8.66
N MET A 69 17.91 -17.35 -7.93
CA MET A 69 18.59 -16.04 -7.97
C MET A 69 19.98 -16.13 -7.34
N SER A 70 21.00 -15.57 -7.98
CA SER A 70 22.36 -15.62 -7.43
C SER A 70 22.50 -14.77 -6.15
N ARG A 71 23.50 -15.06 -5.30
CA ARG A 71 23.75 -14.24 -4.10
C ARG A 71 24.04 -12.78 -4.43
N LYS A 72 24.74 -12.53 -5.54
CA LYS A 72 25.07 -11.18 -6.01
C LYS A 72 23.80 -10.42 -6.39
N ASP A 73 22.92 -11.06 -7.17
CA ASP A 73 21.67 -10.44 -7.61
C ASP A 73 20.73 -10.19 -6.43
N ARG A 74 20.65 -11.12 -5.47
CA ARG A 74 19.91 -10.92 -4.21
C ARG A 74 20.37 -9.66 -3.47
N GLN A 75 21.69 -9.47 -3.33
CA GLN A 75 22.25 -8.31 -2.65
C GLN A 75 21.94 -7.01 -3.40
N GLN A 76 22.04 -7.03 -4.72
CA GLN A 76 21.74 -5.88 -5.57
C GLN A 76 20.26 -5.49 -5.50
N LEU A 77 19.35 -6.47 -5.61
CA LEU A 77 17.90 -6.23 -5.47
C LEU A 77 17.58 -5.61 -4.12
N LEU A 78 18.08 -6.22 -3.03
CA LEU A 78 17.82 -5.72 -1.68
C LEU A 78 18.40 -4.32 -1.47
N ALA A 79 19.55 -4.00 -2.06
CA ALA A 79 20.12 -2.65 -1.98
C ALA A 79 19.26 -1.62 -2.72
N ILE A 80 18.76 -1.95 -3.92
CA ILE A 80 17.87 -1.09 -4.71
C ILE A 80 16.56 -0.84 -3.97
N LEU A 81 15.99 -1.87 -3.34
CA LEU A 81 14.69 -1.78 -2.68
C LEU A 81 14.75 -1.24 -1.24
N ARG A 82 15.94 -1.19 -0.64
CA ARG A 82 16.16 -0.75 0.74
C ARG A 82 15.50 0.60 1.07
N PRO A 83 15.63 1.66 0.24
CA PRO A 83 15.02 2.95 0.56
C PRO A 83 13.49 2.89 0.62
N TYR A 84 12.87 2.06 -0.21
CA TYR A 84 11.41 1.88 -0.22
C TYR A 84 10.95 1.11 1.01
N PHE A 85 11.68 0.06 1.40
CA PHE A 85 11.41 -0.68 2.64
C PHE A 85 11.56 0.18 3.87
N ASP A 86 12.60 1.01 3.95
CA ASP A 86 12.83 1.87 5.11
C ASP A 86 11.70 2.90 5.26
N ARG A 87 11.27 3.54 4.15
CA ARG A 87 10.11 4.46 4.16
C ARG A 87 8.81 3.74 4.55
N ALA A 88 8.51 2.62 3.92
CA ALA A 88 7.31 1.85 4.22
C ALA A 88 7.29 1.39 5.68
N ASN A 89 8.42 0.97 6.26
CA ASN A 89 8.50 0.55 7.66
C ASN A 89 8.47 1.72 8.65
N ALA A 90 8.85 2.93 8.23
CA ALA A 90 8.70 4.14 9.04
C ALA A 90 7.24 4.64 9.12
N THR A 91 6.40 4.32 8.13
CA THR A 91 4.96 4.68 8.11
C THR A 91 4.15 3.88 9.14
N TYR A 92 4.21 4.24 10.42
CA TYR A 92 3.33 3.62 11.42
C TYR A 92 1.87 4.10 11.29
N GLU A 93 0.92 3.23 11.58
CA GLU A 93 -0.52 3.58 11.65
C GLU A 93 -0.81 4.70 12.67
N GLU A 94 0.11 4.97 13.59
CA GLU A 94 0.00 6.00 14.62
C GLU A 94 0.78 7.29 14.29
N ILE A 95 1.69 7.26 13.31
CA ILE A 95 2.56 8.39 13.00
C ILE A 95 2.10 8.99 11.67
N TYR A 96 1.60 10.22 11.79
CA TYR A 96 1.24 11.10 10.69
C TYR A 96 2.22 10.96 9.51
N ASN A 97 1.74 10.33 8.43
CA ASN A 97 2.51 10.21 7.21
C ASN A 97 2.42 11.55 6.48
N LYS A 98 3.52 12.30 6.39
CA LYS A 98 3.57 13.60 5.68
C LYS A 98 3.45 13.47 4.14
N GLY A 99 2.77 12.44 3.65
CA GLY A 99 2.71 12.09 2.22
C GLY A 99 4.01 11.50 1.68
N GLU A 100 4.91 10.98 2.53
CA GLU A 100 6.20 10.42 2.07
C GLU A 100 6.06 9.05 1.39
N VAL A 101 4.97 8.34 1.70
CA VAL A 101 4.54 7.14 1.00
C VAL A 101 3.21 7.44 0.35
N ASP A 102 3.20 7.44 -0.98
CA ASP A 102 2.07 7.77 -1.83
C ASP A 102 2.09 6.89 -3.10
N PHE A 103 1.16 7.16 -4.01
CA PHE A 103 1.09 6.45 -5.28
C PHE A 103 2.36 6.61 -6.13
N GLN A 104 2.96 7.79 -6.15
CA GLN A 104 4.14 8.07 -6.98
C GLN A 104 5.36 7.28 -6.49
N MET A 105 5.57 7.26 -5.17
CA MET A 105 6.59 6.44 -4.52
C MET A 105 6.36 4.95 -4.82
N TYR A 106 5.11 4.49 -4.76
CA TYR A 106 4.78 3.11 -5.12
C TYR A 106 5.06 2.81 -6.60
N GLN A 107 4.78 3.73 -7.52
CA GLN A 107 5.14 3.57 -8.93
C GLN A 107 6.66 3.49 -9.13
N ASP A 108 7.43 4.31 -8.42
CA ASP A 108 8.89 4.24 -8.48
C ASP A 108 9.42 2.90 -7.94
N PHE A 109 8.80 2.38 -6.87
CA PHE A 109 9.08 1.04 -6.35
C PHE A 109 8.79 -0.06 -7.38
N ARG A 110 7.62 -0.01 -8.04
CA ARG A 110 7.26 -0.96 -9.11
C ARG A 110 8.26 -0.89 -10.27
N ARG A 111 8.64 0.32 -10.70
CA ARG A 111 9.62 0.53 -11.77
C ARG A 111 10.98 -0.06 -11.39
N ALA A 112 11.47 0.18 -10.18
CA ALA A 112 12.74 -0.35 -9.71
C ALA A 112 12.76 -1.90 -9.70
N ILE A 113 11.64 -2.54 -9.38
CA ILE A 113 11.50 -4.00 -9.46
C ILE A 113 11.51 -4.47 -10.92
N TYR A 114 10.72 -3.81 -11.78
CA TYR A 114 10.63 -4.15 -13.20
C TYR A 114 11.99 -4.02 -13.90
N GLU A 115 12.73 -2.95 -13.64
CA GLU A 115 14.07 -2.72 -14.18
C GLU A 115 15.10 -3.73 -13.67
N PHE A 116 14.90 -4.29 -12.48
CA PHE A 116 15.79 -5.32 -11.95
C PHE A 116 15.62 -6.66 -12.67
N GLY A 117 14.39 -7.09 -12.91
CA GLY A 117 14.12 -8.29 -13.71
C GLY A 117 12.79 -9.00 -13.41
N ASP A 118 12.42 -9.88 -14.33
CA ASP A 118 11.11 -10.54 -14.39
C ASP A 118 10.75 -11.30 -13.11
N ASP A 119 11.67 -12.05 -12.51
CA ASP A 119 11.37 -12.87 -11.32
C ASP A 119 10.86 -12.05 -10.13
N ALA A 120 11.51 -10.92 -9.86
CA ALA A 120 11.10 -10.02 -8.79
C ALA A 120 9.78 -9.31 -9.15
N TYR A 121 9.57 -9.01 -10.44
CA TYR A 121 8.34 -8.42 -10.93
C TYR A 121 7.14 -9.40 -10.86
N TRP A 122 7.34 -10.68 -11.15
CA TRP A 122 6.33 -11.72 -10.97
C TRP A 122 5.87 -11.85 -9.51
N LEU A 123 6.81 -11.73 -8.57
CA LEU A 123 6.47 -11.68 -7.15
C LEU A 123 5.58 -10.47 -6.83
N LEU A 124 5.88 -9.31 -7.41
CA LEU A 124 5.10 -8.09 -7.23
C LEU A 124 3.68 -8.27 -7.76
N LEU A 125 3.51 -8.79 -8.98
CA LEU A 125 2.20 -9.07 -9.56
C LEU A 125 1.38 -10.05 -8.69
N GLY A 126 2.03 -11.05 -8.10
CA GLY A 126 1.39 -11.96 -7.15
C GLY A 126 0.89 -11.25 -5.89
N VAL A 127 1.69 -10.33 -5.35
CA VAL A 127 1.32 -9.48 -4.21
C VAL A 127 0.15 -8.55 -4.56
N GLU A 128 0.21 -7.88 -5.71
CA GLU A 128 -0.85 -6.96 -6.17
C GLU A 128 -2.17 -7.69 -6.40
N ARG A 129 -2.11 -8.90 -6.96
CA ARG A 129 -3.29 -9.76 -7.14
C ARG A 129 -3.85 -10.22 -5.80
N TYR A 130 -3.01 -10.64 -4.87
CA TYR A 130 -3.46 -11.06 -3.54
C TYR A 130 -4.14 -9.90 -2.79
N ALA A 131 -3.58 -8.69 -2.88
CA ALA A 131 -4.10 -7.51 -2.20
C ALA A 131 -5.34 -6.91 -2.90
N ASP A 132 -5.69 -7.39 -4.11
CA ASP A 132 -6.73 -6.80 -4.95
C ASP A 132 -6.56 -5.28 -5.07
N VAL A 133 -5.39 -4.86 -5.57
CA VAL A 133 -4.98 -3.45 -5.65
C VAL A 133 -6.00 -2.61 -6.40
N ILE A 134 -6.59 -3.13 -7.48
CA ILE A 134 -7.60 -2.41 -8.27
C ILE A 134 -8.82 -2.08 -7.42
N ARG A 135 -9.36 -3.06 -6.67
CA ARG A 135 -10.50 -2.83 -5.79
C ARG A 135 -10.16 -1.86 -4.65
N CYS A 136 -8.96 -1.96 -4.09
CA CYS A 136 -8.46 -1.06 -3.06
C CYS A 136 -8.35 0.39 -3.58
N GLU A 137 -7.73 0.60 -4.74
CA GLU A 137 -7.59 1.92 -5.36
C GLU A 137 -8.95 2.54 -5.69
N HIS A 138 -9.90 1.75 -6.22
CA HIS A 138 -11.27 2.21 -6.41
C HIS A 138 -11.93 2.66 -5.10
N ARG A 139 -11.73 1.92 -4.00
CA ARG A 139 -12.28 2.29 -2.70
C ARG A 139 -11.66 3.57 -2.14
N ILE A 140 -10.36 3.78 -2.34
CA ILE A 140 -9.65 5.01 -1.98
C ILE A 140 -10.19 6.20 -2.78
N ILE A 141 -10.40 6.04 -4.10
CA ILE A 141 -11.01 7.07 -4.94
C ILE A 141 -12.41 7.44 -4.44
N GLN A 142 -13.25 6.43 -4.13
CA GLN A 142 -14.57 6.66 -3.53
C GLN A 142 -14.47 7.44 -2.22
N PHE A 143 -13.52 7.07 -1.35
CA PHE A 143 -13.28 7.76 -0.10
C PHE A 143 -12.88 9.24 -0.30
N LYS A 144 -11.98 9.52 -1.25
CA LYS A 144 -11.60 10.89 -1.60
C LYS A 144 -12.81 11.72 -2.03
N ASN A 145 -13.67 11.15 -2.89
CA ASN A 145 -14.90 11.81 -3.35
C ASN A 145 -15.89 12.04 -2.20
N GLU A 146 -16.09 11.03 -1.32
CA GLU A 146 -16.93 11.16 -0.13
C GLU A 146 -16.47 12.30 0.79
N LEU A 147 -15.15 12.49 0.94
CA LEU A 147 -14.60 13.60 1.73
C LEU A 147 -14.79 14.97 1.06
N LEU A 148 -14.77 15.04 -0.26
CA LEU A 148 -15.04 16.27 -1.02
C LEU A 148 -16.52 16.65 -0.93
N ASP A 149 -17.44 15.68 -0.99
CA ASP A 149 -18.88 15.92 -0.93
C ASP A 149 -19.38 16.38 0.45
N MET A 150 -18.67 16.06 1.54
CA MET A 150 -19.01 16.56 2.89
C MET A 150 -18.93 18.09 3.05
N GLU A 151 -18.43 18.82 2.05
CA GLU A 151 -18.36 20.29 2.01
C GLU A 151 -19.54 20.95 1.25
N ARG A 152 -20.41 20.18 0.60
CA ARG A 152 -21.61 20.69 -0.09
C ARG A 152 -22.85 20.62 0.79
#